data_AF-A0A2V7N568-F1
#
_entry.id   AF-A0A2V7N568-F1
#
_cell.length_a   1.000
_cell.length_b   1.000
_cell.length_c   1.000
_cell.angle_alpha   90.00
_cell.angle_beta   90.00
_cell.angle_gamma   90.00
#
_symmetry.space_group_name_H-M   'P 1'
#
loop_
_entity.id
_entity.type
_entity.pdbx_description
1 polymer ?
#
loop_
_entity_poly.entity_id
_entity_poly.type
_entity_poly.pdbx_seq_one_letter_code
_entity_poly.pdbx_strand_id
1 'polypeptide(L)'
;LTPITQRSGKVVYAWAVEGDCDPTQLHSNVFSLEWPPQSGKHQQFPEVDRAEWFSVPVALQKIIPAQRGFVTELAAGTRSTG
;
A
#
# COMPACT_ATOMS: atom_id res chain seq x y z
N LEU A 1 -10.79 8.79 -5.05
CA LEU A 1 -10.68 7.36 -5.45
C LEU A 1 -11.89 6.62 -4.89
N THR A 2 -12.55 5.82 -5.70
CA THR A 2 -13.78 5.10 -5.34
C THR A 2 -13.46 3.95 -4.39
N PRO A 3 -13.97 3.93 -3.15
CA PRO A 3 -13.71 2.84 -2.21
C PRO A 3 -14.12 1.48 -2.77
N ILE A 4 -13.39 0.43 -2.38
CA ILE A 4 -13.69 -0.94 -2.80
C ILE A 4 -14.04 -1.82 -1.61
N THR A 5 -14.84 -2.85 -1.86
CA THR A 5 -15.05 -3.95 -0.90
C THR A 5 -14.34 -5.20 -1.41
N GLN A 6 -13.40 -5.72 -0.62
CA GLN A 6 -12.69 -6.95 -0.94
C GLN A 6 -13.59 -8.18 -0.69
N ARG A 7 -13.22 -9.33 -1.24
CA ARG A 7 -13.98 -10.60 -1.07
C ARG A 7 -14.18 -11.00 0.40
N SER A 8 -13.29 -10.57 1.29
CA SER A 8 -13.39 -10.80 2.73
C SER A 8 -14.43 -9.90 3.43
N GLY A 9 -15.06 -8.96 2.72
CA GLY A 9 -15.95 -7.94 3.29
C GLY A 9 -15.21 -6.68 3.77
N LYS A 10 -13.87 -6.65 3.74
CA LYS A 10 -13.09 -5.46 4.11
C LYS A 10 -13.35 -4.32 3.12
N VAL A 11 -13.79 -3.17 3.63
CA VAL A 11 -13.87 -1.93 2.86
C VAL A 11 -12.51 -1.22 2.89
N VAL A 12 -12.01 -0.84 1.72
CA VAL A 12 -10.73 -0.14 1.56
C VAL A 12 -11.00 1.23 0.97
N TYR A 13 -10.53 2.26 1.68
CA TYR A 13 -10.51 3.64 1.23
C TYR A 13 -9.09 3.99 0.80
N ALA A 14 -8.97 4.77 -0.28
CA ALA A 14 -7.70 5.20 -0.82
C ALA A 14 -7.70 6.71 -1.07
N TRP A 15 -6.54 7.33 -0.86
CA TRP A 15 -6.28 8.74 -1.10
C TRP A 15 -4.99 8.88 -1.90
N ALA A 16 -4.88 9.97 -2.64
CA ALA A 16 -3.67 10.35 -3.35
C ALA A 16 -3.33 11.79 -2.98
N VAL A 17 -2.03 12.05 -2.83
CA VAL A 17 -1.47 13.37 -2.57
C VAL A 17 -0.29 13.56 -3.50
N GLU A 18 -0.15 14.77 -4.03
CA GLU A 18 1.04 15.14 -4.80
C GLU A 18 2.19 15.43 -3.85
N GLY A 19 3.36 14.85 -4.12
CA GLY A 19 4.55 15.04 -3.31
C GLY A 19 5.73 14.24 -3.84
N ASP A 20 6.93 14.75 -3.56
CA ASP A 20 8.20 14.08 -3.83
C ASP A 20 8.66 13.35 -2.56
N CYS A 21 8.11 12.16 -2.32
CA CYS A 21 8.48 11.36 -1.15
C CYS A 21 9.66 10.44 -1.48
N ASP A 22 10.73 10.50 -0.70
CA ASP A 22 11.86 9.56 -0.80
C ASP A 22 11.50 8.22 -0.14
N PRO A 23 11.39 7.09 -0.89
CA PRO A 23 11.08 5.78 -0.32
C PRO A 23 12.12 5.26 0.68
N THR A 24 13.35 5.77 0.64
CA THR A 24 14.42 5.37 1.57
C THR A 24 14.21 5.93 2.98
N GLN A 25 13.39 6.98 3.11
CA GLN A 25 13.01 7.59 4.38
C GLN A 25 11.72 7.00 4.95
N LEU A 26 11.26 5.84 4.45
CA LEU A 26 10.07 5.18 4.97
C LEU A 26 10.29 4.74 6.41
N HIS A 27 9.48 5.28 7.32
CA HIS A 27 9.38 4.82 8.70
C HIS A 27 7.99 4.23 8.93
N SER A 28 7.93 2.92 9.18
CA SER A 28 6.68 2.21 9.49
C SER A 28 6.51 2.03 11.00
N ASN A 29 5.26 1.92 11.45
CA ASN A 29 4.97 1.43 12.79
C ASN A 29 5.44 -0.02 12.94
N VAL A 30 5.72 -0.43 14.17
CA VAL A 30 6.06 -1.82 14.48
C VAL A 30 4.89 -2.53 15.16
N PHE A 31 4.74 -3.83 14.88
CA PHE A 31 3.87 -4.73 15.62
C PHE A 31 4.69 -5.82 16.30
N SER A 32 4.15 -6.36 17.40
CA SER A 32 4.77 -7.46 18.15
C SER A 32 4.09 -8.78 17.78
N LEU A 33 4.89 -9.80 17.50
CA LEU A 33 4.42 -11.16 17.22
C LEU A 33 5.31 -12.17 17.94
N GLU A 34 4.72 -13.26 18.41
CA GLU A 34 5.50 -14.40 18.89
C GLU A 34 6.26 -15.06 17.74
N TRP A 35 7.59 -15.10 17.83
CA TRP A 35 8.44 -15.66 16.78
C TRP A 35 9.76 -16.24 17.34
N PRO A 36 10.15 -17.48 16.96
CA PRO A 36 9.42 -18.44 16.15
C PRO A 36 8.09 -18.89 16.81
N PRO A 37 7.12 -19.43 16.04
CA PRO A 37 5.83 -19.84 16.59
C PRO A 37 5.99 -20.83 17.76
N GLN A 38 5.19 -20.67 18.81
CA GLN A 38 5.16 -21.51 20.02
C GLN A 38 6.45 -21.46 20.88
N SER A 39 7.29 -20.44 20.70
CA SER A 39 8.51 -20.25 21.49
C SER A 39 8.31 -19.43 22.78
N GLY A 40 7.17 -18.75 22.93
CA GLY A 40 6.92 -17.76 23.98
C GLY A 40 7.74 -16.47 23.85
N LYS A 41 8.60 -16.36 22.82
CA LYS A 41 9.43 -15.17 22.57
C LYS A 41 8.68 -14.21 21.66
N HIS A 42 8.58 -12.94 22.05
CA HIS A 42 7.99 -11.90 21.24
C HIS A 42 9.08 -11.07 20.55
N GLN A 43 8.86 -10.78 19.27
CA GLN A 43 9.73 -9.94 18.46
C GLN A 43 8.91 -8.86 17.75
N GLN A 44 9.54 -7.69 17.54
CA GLN A 44 8.94 -6.58 16.82
C GLN A 44 9.30 -6.63 15.33
N PHE A 45 8.31 -6.35 14.49
CA PHE A 45 8.45 -6.30 13.04
C PHE A 45 7.79 -5.03 12.49
N PRO A 46 8.34 -4.41 11.44
CA PRO A 46 7.67 -3.28 10.79
C PRO A 46 6.37 -3.75 10.11
N GLU A 47 5.32 -2.94 10.17
CA GLU A 47 4.06 -3.20 9.46
C GLU A 47 4.25 -3.14 7.93
N VAL A 48 5.18 -2.27 7.49
CA VAL A 48 5.64 -2.14 6.10
C VAL A 48 7.15 -2.19 6.10
N ASP A 49 7.71 -3.18 5.42
CA ASP A 49 9.15 -3.45 5.34
C ASP A 49 9.84 -2.71 4.18
N ARG A 50 9.10 -2.34 3.14
CA ARG A 50 9.65 -1.67 1.94
C ARG A 50 8.62 -0.78 1.23
N ALA A 51 9.10 0.34 0.71
CA ALA A 51 8.40 1.15 -0.28
C ALA A 51 9.29 1.37 -1.51
N GLU A 52 8.66 1.59 -2.66
CA GLU A 52 9.33 1.91 -3.92
C GLU A 52 8.33 2.57 -4.87
N TRP A 53 8.82 3.48 -5.71
CA TRP A 53 8.03 4.09 -6.76
C TRP A 53 7.98 3.22 -8.02
N PHE A 54 6.81 3.14 -8.63
CA PHE A 54 6.59 2.34 -9.83
C PHE A 54 5.87 3.16 -10.90
N SER A 55 6.14 2.85 -12.17
CA SER A 55 5.28 3.27 -13.26
C SER A 55 3.90 2.60 -13.14
N VAL A 56 2.86 3.24 -13.69
CA VAL A 56 1.48 2.70 -13.66
C VAL A 56 1.39 1.25 -14.14
N PRO A 57 2.01 0.83 -15.27
CA PRO A 57 1.96 -0.56 -15.71
C PRO A 57 2.54 -1.55 -14.68
N VAL A 58 3.65 -1.18 -14.03
CA VAL A 58 4.30 -2.03 -13.01
C VAL A 58 3.47 -2.07 -11.73
N ALA A 59 2.92 -0.93 -11.31
CA ALA A 59 2.04 -0.85 -10.15
C ALA A 59 0.81 -1.76 -10.29
N LEU A 60 0.18 -1.81 -11.48
CA LEU A 60 -0.97 -2.67 -11.77
C LEU A 60 -0.66 -4.17 -11.68
N GLN A 61 0.59 -4.57 -11.92
CA GLN A 61 1.04 -5.95 -11.77
C GLN A 61 1.30 -6.32 -10.30
N LYS A 62 1.84 -5.38 -9.52
CA LYS A 62 2.25 -5.61 -8.12
C LYS A 62 1.12 -5.46 -7.11
N ILE A 63 0.16 -4.55 -7.36
CA ILE A 63 -0.93 -4.26 -6.42
C ILE A 63 -1.92 -5.44 -6.33
N ILE A 64 -2.58 -5.56 -5.18
CA ILE A 64 -3.68 -6.52 -4.99
C ILE A 64 -4.70 -6.32 -6.12
N PRO A 65 -5.11 -7.38 -6.85
CA PRO A 65 -5.95 -7.23 -8.05
C PRO A 65 -7.23 -6.42 -7.85
N ALA A 66 -7.88 -6.56 -6.69
CA ALA A 66 -9.08 -5.80 -6.34
C ALA A 66 -8.84 -4.28 -6.25
N GLN A 67 -7.61 -3.85 -5.95
CA GLN A 67 -7.21 -2.46 -5.76
C GLN A 67 -6.70 -1.78 -7.04
N ARG A 68 -6.61 -2.50 -8.17
CA ARG A 68 -6.17 -1.93 -9.46
C ARG A 68 -6.98 -0.72 -9.89
N GLY A 69 -8.27 -0.67 -9.54
CA GLY A 69 -9.16 0.46 -9.82
C GLY A 69 -8.61 1.78 -9.28
N PHE A 70 -7.99 1.78 -8.09
CA PHE A 70 -7.39 2.98 -7.52
C PHE A 70 -6.29 3.57 -8.40
N VAL A 71 -5.41 2.72 -8.93
CA VAL A 71 -4.29 3.15 -9.78
C VAL A 71 -4.82 3.67 -11.12
N THR A 72 -5.80 2.98 -11.72
CA THR A 72 -6.42 3.41 -12.98
C THR A 72 -7.17 4.73 -12.83
N GLU A 73 -7.97 4.90 -11.77
CA GLU A 73 -8.69 6.14 -11.48
C GLU A 73 -7.74 7.31 -11.26
N LEU A 74 -6.67 7.10 -10.48
CA LEU A 74 -5.66 8.13 -10.25
C LEU A 74 -5.03 8.57 -11.57
N ALA A 75 -4.55 7.63 -12.38
CA ALA A 75 -3.90 7.91 -13.66
C ALA A 75 -4.83 8.57 -14.70
N ALA A 76 -6.13 8.31 -14.63
CA ALA A 76 -7.12 8.99 -15.44
C ALA A 76 -7.35 10.45 -14.97
N GLY A 77 -7.37 10.68 -13.66
CA GLY A 77 -7.57 11.99 -13.04
C GLY A 77 -6.40 12.97 -13.20
N THR A 78 -5.17 12.48 -13.36
CA THR A 78 -3.97 13.33 -13.54
C THR A 78 -3.88 13.98 -14.95
N ARG A 79 -4.86 13.78 -15.84
CA ARG A 79 -4.83 14.34 -17.22
C ARG A 79 -5.29 15.81 -17.33
N SER A 80 -5.45 16.54 -16.22
CA SER A 80 -5.90 17.93 -16.24
C SER A 80 -5.25 18.76 -15.14
N THR A 81 -3.98 19.11 -15.32
CA THR A 81 -3.43 20.33 -14.71
C THR A 81 -2.22 20.76 -15.53
N GLY A 82 -2.46 21.73 -16.43
CA GLY A 82 -1.44 22.55 -17.10
C GLY A 82 -1.83 24.00 -16.90
#